data_AF-A0A9Q0UF02-F1
#
_entry.id   AF-A0A9Q0UF02-F1
#
_cell.length_a   1.000
_cell.length_b   1.000
_cell.length_c   1.000
_cell.angle_alpha   90.00
_cell.angle_beta   90.00
_cell.angle_gamma   90.00
#
_symmetry.space_group_name_H-M   'P 1'
#
loop_
_entity.id
_entity.type
_entity.pdbx_description
1 polymer ?
#
loop_
_entity_poly.entity_id
_entity_poly.type
_entity_poly.pdbx_seq_one_letter_code
_entity_poly.pdbx_strand_id
1 'polypeptide(L)'
;MVFWDLGSKKFAVGGAVPVWDNMIKQGLIKEPVFSFWLNRNADDEEGGEIVFGGMDPNHYKGKHTYVPVTQKGYWQFNMGDVIIGDKPTGCCSGGCAAIADSGTSLLAGPTPIITMINHAMGASGVVSQQCKAVVSQYGEVIINLLLSEVRPNKICSQIGLCAFDGTRGISMGIQRVVNKGNDKSSGILGDAMCSACEMAVVWMRSQLQQNQTQDRILDYANQLCERVPNPMGQSAVDCGSVLSMPKIAFSIGGKEFELAPEEYILKVGQGSAAQCISGFTALDMPPPRGPLWILGDIFMGRYHTVFDSGKLRVGFAEAA
;
A
#
# COMPACT_ATOMS: atom_id res chain seq x y z
N MET A 1 -14.32 -5.66 12.38
CA MET A 1 -14.66 -5.39 10.97
C MET A 1 -16.10 -4.89 10.90
N VAL A 2 -16.28 -3.57 10.91
CA VAL A 2 -17.60 -2.93 10.88
C VAL A 2 -17.99 -2.78 9.41
N PHE A 3 -18.73 -3.76 8.86
CA PHE A 3 -19.32 -3.71 7.52
C PHE A 3 -20.57 -2.80 7.51
N TRP A 4 -20.39 -1.51 7.79
CA TRP A 4 -21.37 -0.53 7.38
C TRP A 4 -20.83 0.06 6.09
N ASP A 5 -21.49 -0.21 4.98
CA ASP A 5 -21.11 0.30 3.66
C ASP A 5 -21.31 1.82 3.67
N LEU A 6 -20.30 2.55 4.17
CA LEU A 6 -20.15 4.00 4.12
C LEU A 6 -19.50 4.43 2.79
N GLY A 7 -19.36 3.48 1.86
CA GLY A 7 -18.96 3.69 0.49
C GLY A 7 -20.12 4.12 -0.40
N SER A 8 -19.86 4.20 -1.69
CA SER A 8 -20.87 4.66 -2.65
C SER A 8 -21.86 3.56 -3.02
N LYS A 9 -23.12 3.95 -3.24
CA LYS A 9 -24.18 3.12 -3.86
C LYS A 9 -23.74 2.34 -5.11
N LYS A 10 -22.76 2.83 -5.88
CA LYS A 10 -22.25 2.14 -7.08
C LYS A 10 -21.65 0.76 -6.79
N PHE A 11 -21.21 0.50 -5.57
CA PHE A 11 -20.58 -0.76 -5.17
C PHE A 11 -21.44 -1.61 -4.24
N ALA A 12 -22.62 -1.11 -3.85
CA ALA A 12 -23.56 -1.89 -3.06
C ALA A 12 -24.10 -3.08 -3.86
N VAL A 13 -23.99 -4.28 -3.30
CA VAL A 13 -24.55 -5.50 -3.90
C VAL A 13 -26.06 -5.31 -4.07
N GLY A 14 -26.57 -5.60 -5.28
CA GLY A 14 -28.00 -5.41 -5.61
C GLY A 14 -28.45 -3.96 -5.74
N GLY A 15 -27.53 -2.98 -5.75
CA GLY A 15 -27.87 -1.56 -5.89
C GLY A 15 -28.62 -0.99 -4.68
N ALA A 16 -28.49 -1.64 -3.52
CA ALA A 16 -29.06 -1.17 -2.26
C ALA A 16 -28.60 0.26 -1.96
N VAL A 17 -29.48 1.05 -1.33
CA VAL A 17 -29.12 2.41 -0.90
C VAL A 17 -28.32 2.31 0.40
N PRO A 18 -27.07 2.81 0.45
CA PRO A 18 -26.26 2.83 1.67
C PRO A 18 -26.96 3.49 2.86
N VAL A 19 -26.59 3.08 4.07
CA VAL A 19 -27.14 3.65 5.31
C VAL A 19 -26.87 5.16 5.38
N TRP A 20 -25.65 5.57 5.02
CA TRP A 20 -25.27 6.98 4.92
C TRP A 20 -26.21 7.80 4.02
N ASP A 21 -26.51 7.29 2.81
CA ASP A 21 -27.42 7.94 1.88
C ASP A 21 -28.84 8.06 2.46
N ASN A 22 -29.30 7.07 3.23
CA ASN A 22 -30.60 7.12 3.90
C ASN A 22 -30.62 8.17 5.01
N MET A 23 -29.56 8.27 5.83
CA MET A 23 -29.45 9.27 6.89
C MET A 23 -29.48 10.69 6.34
N ILE A 24 -28.77 10.94 5.22
CA ILE A 24 -28.84 12.22 4.49
C ILE A 24 -30.27 12.49 4.02
N LYS A 25 -30.89 11.53 3.30
CA LYS A 25 -32.22 11.71 2.71
C LYS A 25 -33.31 11.95 3.75
N GLN A 26 -33.18 11.35 4.93
CA GLN A 26 -34.12 11.50 6.03
C GLN A 26 -33.84 12.75 6.89
N GLY A 27 -32.78 13.51 6.58
CA GLY A 27 -32.42 14.73 7.33
C GLY A 27 -31.94 14.44 8.75
N LEU A 28 -31.38 13.25 9.00
CA LEU A 28 -30.93 12.82 10.33
C LEU A 28 -29.53 13.34 10.70
N ILE A 29 -28.81 13.93 9.74
CA ILE A 29 -27.45 14.45 9.94
C ILE A 29 -27.40 15.96 9.71
N LYS A 30 -26.64 16.65 10.55
CA LYS A 30 -26.47 18.11 10.49
C LYS A 30 -25.53 18.52 9.36
N GLU A 31 -24.39 17.85 9.26
CA GLU A 31 -23.39 18.08 8.22
C GLU A 31 -23.15 16.80 7.42
N PRO A 32 -22.89 16.85 6.11
CA PRO A 32 -22.66 15.68 5.27
C PRO A 32 -21.23 15.12 5.46
N VAL A 33 -20.81 14.96 6.71
CA VAL A 33 -19.50 14.46 7.13
C VAL A 33 -19.66 13.35 8.17
N PHE A 34 -18.74 12.40 8.19
CA PHE A 34 -18.58 11.47 9.29
C PHE A 34 -17.11 11.28 9.61
N SER A 35 -16.78 10.91 10.84
CA SER A 35 -15.40 10.75 11.28
C SER A 35 -15.19 9.53 12.14
N PHE A 36 -13.95 9.06 12.15
CA PHE A 36 -13.48 7.96 12.98
C PHE A 36 -12.35 8.43 13.89
N TRP A 37 -12.48 8.06 15.15
CA TRP A 37 -11.39 7.94 16.10
C TRP A 37 -11.29 6.47 16.50
N LEU A 38 -10.13 5.86 16.33
CA LEU A 38 -9.91 4.46 16.68
C LEU A 38 -8.85 4.43 17.78
N ASN A 39 -9.25 4.07 19.01
CA ASN A 39 -8.30 3.99 20.11
C ASN A 39 -7.35 2.81 19.88
N ARG A 40 -6.05 3.08 19.96
CA ARG A 40 -4.98 2.08 19.79
C ARG A 40 -4.54 1.47 21.11
N ASN A 41 -4.94 2.04 22.23
CA ASN A 41 -4.67 1.48 23.55
C ASN A 41 -5.69 0.38 23.88
N ALA A 42 -5.23 -0.88 23.82
CA ALA A 42 -6.08 -2.04 24.07
C ALA A 42 -6.47 -2.21 25.55
N ASP A 43 -5.82 -1.47 26.47
CA ASP A 43 -6.12 -1.51 27.89
C ASP A 43 -7.25 -0.55 28.30
N ASP A 44 -7.62 0.38 27.41
CA ASP A 44 -8.72 1.32 27.65
C ASP A 44 -10.09 0.67 27.37
N GLU A 45 -11.13 1.10 28.11
CA GLU A 45 -12.50 0.61 27.89
C GLU A 45 -13.12 1.08 26.56
N GLU A 46 -12.73 2.28 26.11
CA GLU A 46 -13.20 2.88 24.86
C GLU A 46 -12.29 2.49 23.69
N GLY A 47 -12.76 1.60 22.81
CA GLY A 47 -12.02 1.17 21.62
C GLY A 47 -12.04 2.16 20.44
N GLY A 48 -12.91 3.17 20.48
CA GLY A 48 -13.05 4.16 19.41
C GLY A 48 -14.46 4.72 19.29
N GLU A 49 -14.63 5.73 18.44
CA GLU A 49 -15.88 6.42 18.17
C GLU A 49 -16.06 6.66 16.67
N ILE A 50 -17.31 6.51 16.20
CA ILE A 50 -17.76 7.01 14.91
C ILE A 50 -18.79 8.12 15.12
N VAL A 51 -18.57 9.27 14.49
CA VAL A 51 -19.51 10.40 14.53
C VAL A 51 -20.14 10.57 13.16
N PHE A 52 -21.46 10.45 13.08
CA PHE A 52 -22.22 10.83 11.88
C PHE A 52 -22.75 12.25 12.03
N GLY A 53 -22.50 13.10 11.04
CA GLY A 53 -23.00 14.48 11.04
C GLY A 53 -22.04 15.51 11.62
N GLY A 54 -20.79 15.14 11.90
CA GLY A 54 -19.78 16.01 12.52
C GLY A 54 -18.47 15.27 12.81
N MET A 55 -17.71 15.82 13.76
CA MET A 55 -16.51 15.22 14.37
C MET A 55 -16.37 15.73 15.80
N ASP A 56 -15.86 14.92 16.73
CA ASP A 56 -15.57 15.36 18.10
C ASP A 56 -14.18 16.03 18.18
N PRO A 57 -14.10 17.33 18.56
CA PRO A 57 -12.82 18.03 18.78
C PRO A 57 -11.92 17.40 19.84
N ASN A 58 -12.45 16.58 20.75
CA ASN A 58 -11.67 15.91 21.80
C ASN A 58 -10.80 14.77 21.24
N HIS A 59 -11.09 14.26 20.04
CA HIS A 59 -10.43 13.10 19.46
C HIS A 59 -9.31 13.42 18.47
N TYR A 60 -8.96 14.69 18.29
CA TYR A 60 -7.83 15.07 17.43
C TYR A 60 -7.10 16.34 17.90
N LYS A 61 -5.85 16.46 17.47
CA LYS A 61 -4.99 17.62 17.72
C LYS A 61 -4.70 18.35 16.41
N GLY A 62 -4.72 19.68 16.48
CA GLY A 62 -4.40 20.54 15.34
C GLY A 62 -5.50 20.58 14.28
N LYS A 63 -5.10 20.69 13.00
CA LYS A 63 -6.01 20.82 11.85
C LYS A 63 -5.88 19.63 10.93
N HIS A 64 -7.01 19.18 10.38
CA HIS A 64 -6.99 18.14 9.35
C HIS A 64 -6.34 18.65 8.05
N THR A 65 -5.51 17.81 7.47
CA THR A 65 -5.04 17.96 6.09
C THR A 65 -6.04 17.29 5.17
N TYR A 66 -6.72 18.07 4.33
CA TYR A 66 -7.74 17.56 3.43
C TYR A 66 -7.20 17.31 2.03
N VAL A 67 -7.56 16.17 1.45
CA VAL A 67 -7.27 15.79 0.06
C VAL A 67 -8.57 15.44 -0.67
N PRO A 68 -8.73 15.85 -1.95
CA PRO A 68 -9.96 15.58 -2.70
C PRO A 68 -10.07 14.10 -3.06
N VAL A 69 -11.31 13.60 -3.09
CA VAL A 69 -11.61 12.26 -3.59
C VAL A 69 -11.41 12.23 -5.11
N THR A 70 -10.61 11.28 -5.60
CA THR A 70 -10.21 11.19 -7.01
C THR A 70 -11.12 10.27 -7.82
N GLN A 71 -11.70 9.25 -7.19
CA GLN A 71 -12.63 8.32 -7.82
C GLN A 71 -13.88 8.13 -6.99
N LYS A 72 -15.01 8.72 -7.43
CA LYS A 72 -16.32 8.54 -6.80
C LYS A 72 -16.70 7.07 -6.77
N GLY A 73 -16.88 6.53 -5.57
CA GLY A 73 -17.09 5.11 -5.37
C GLY A 73 -16.40 4.62 -4.12
N TYR A 74 -15.11 4.93 -4.04
CA TYR A 74 -14.23 4.69 -2.91
C TYR A 74 -13.88 6.01 -2.25
N TRP A 75 -13.45 5.98 -0.99
CA TRP A 75 -12.77 7.10 -0.34
C TRP A 75 -11.31 7.16 -0.78
N GLN A 76 -11.11 7.19 -2.10
CA GLN A 76 -9.82 7.19 -2.77
C GLN A 76 -9.33 8.61 -2.99
N PHE A 77 -8.05 8.86 -2.73
CA PHE A 77 -7.38 10.15 -2.94
C PHE A 77 -5.97 9.94 -3.51
N ASN A 78 -5.36 11.01 -4.01
CA ASN A 78 -3.97 10.99 -4.45
C ASN A 78 -3.04 11.07 -3.24
N MET A 79 -2.02 10.21 -3.24
CA MET A 79 -0.94 10.14 -2.28
C MET A 79 0.38 10.35 -3.01
N GLY A 80 1.32 11.04 -2.36
CA GLY A 80 2.70 11.17 -2.80
C GLY A 80 3.52 9.94 -2.44
N ASP A 81 4.82 10.16 -2.20
CA ASP A 81 5.75 9.07 -1.97
C ASP A 81 5.58 8.43 -0.58
N VAL A 82 6.10 7.20 -0.46
CA VAL A 82 6.31 6.52 0.81
C VAL A 82 7.77 6.68 1.19
N ILE A 83 8.04 7.02 2.45
CA ILE A 83 9.37 7.27 2.99
C ILE A 83 9.68 6.20 4.05
N ILE A 84 10.85 5.59 3.96
CA ILE A 84 11.34 4.58 4.91
C ILE A 84 12.53 5.17 5.66
N GLY A 85 12.36 5.50 6.94
CA GLY A 85 13.28 6.34 7.68
C GLY A 85 13.35 7.73 7.03
N ASP A 86 14.53 8.14 6.59
CA ASP A 86 14.75 9.40 5.88
C ASP A 86 14.84 9.21 4.35
N LYS A 87 14.48 8.03 3.84
CA LYS A 87 14.71 7.65 2.44
C LYS A 87 13.39 7.53 1.66
N PRO A 88 13.12 8.42 0.69
CA PRO A 88 11.97 8.25 -0.19
C PRO A 88 12.16 7.00 -1.05
N THR A 89 11.07 6.24 -1.25
CA THR A 89 11.12 5.03 -2.06
C THR A 89 11.21 5.33 -3.55
N GLY A 90 10.80 6.52 -3.99
CA GLY A 90 10.76 6.93 -5.39
C GLY A 90 9.65 6.26 -6.21
N CYS A 91 8.98 5.26 -5.64
CA CYS A 91 8.00 4.42 -6.31
C CYS A 91 6.69 5.17 -6.56
N CYS A 92 6.30 6.01 -5.61
CA CYS A 92 5.08 6.80 -5.67
C CYS A 92 5.37 8.29 -6.00
N SER A 93 6.57 8.59 -6.53
CA SER A 93 6.97 9.94 -6.97
C SER A 93 6.08 10.52 -8.08
N GLY A 94 5.53 9.66 -8.94
CA GLY A 94 4.54 10.04 -9.96
C GLY A 94 3.10 10.15 -9.44
N GLY A 95 2.90 9.98 -8.13
CA GLY A 95 1.60 9.85 -7.48
C GLY A 95 1.13 8.40 -7.40
N CYS A 96 0.71 7.99 -6.22
CA CYS A 96 -0.03 6.75 -5.98
C CYS A 96 -1.48 7.09 -5.60
N ALA A 97 -2.39 6.14 -5.78
CA ALA A 97 -3.70 6.24 -5.18
C ALA A 97 -3.66 5.66 -3.76
N ALA A 98 -4.51 6.16 -2.87
CA ALA A 98 -4.73 5.57 -1.55
C ALA A 98 -6.22 5.58 -1.22
N ILE A 99 -6.71 4.58 -0.50
CA ILE A 99 -8.06 4.49 0.06
C ILE A 99 -7.93 4.47 1.58
N ALA A 100 -8.67 5.33 2.27
CA ALA A 100 -8.89 5.17 3.71
C ALA A 100 -10.02 4.16 3.94
N ASP A 101 -9.71 3.06 4.62
CA ASP A 101 -10.61 1.92 4.76
C ASP A 101 -10.65 1.41 6.20
N SER A 102 -11.64 1.87 6.97
CA SER A 102 -11.92 1.38 8.34
C SER A 102 -12.38 -0.08 8.39
N GLY A 103 -12.61 -0.71 7.23
CA GLY A 103 -12.90 -2.13 7.13
C GLY A 103 -11.63 -3.00 7.21
N THR A 104 -10.45 -2.44 7.01
CA THR A 104 -9.19 -3.17 6.95
C THR A 104 -8.28 -2.73 8.09
N SER A 105 -7.61 -3.67 8.78
CA SER A 105 -6.68 -3.30 9.86
C SER A 105 -5.26 -3.02 9.37
N LEU A 106 -4.79 -3.76 8.36
CA LEU A 106 -3.43 -3.67 7.83
C LEU A 106 -3.26 -2.53 6.83
N LEU A 107 -2.01 -2.14 6.61
CA LEU A 107 -1.60 -1.28 5.50
C LEU A 107 -1.33 -2.15 4.28
N ALA A 108 -2.14 -2.04 3.23
CA ALA A 108 -1.91 -2.79 1.99
C ALA A 108 -1.26 -1.88 0.94
N GLY A 109 -0.22 -2.35 0.26
CA GLY A 109 0.46 -1.57 -0.77
C GLY A 109 1.23 -2.41 -1.78
N PRO A 110 1.83 -1.77 -2.79
CA PRO A 110 2.55 -2.47 -3.86
C PRO A 110 3.68 -3.35 -3.32
N THR A 111 3.78 -4.57 -3.84
CA THR A 111 4.81 -5.57 -3.45
C THR A 111 6.25 -5.04 -3.51
N PRO A 112 6.67 -4.19 -4.48
CA PRO A 112 8.01 -3.61 -4.45
C PRO A 112 8.28 -2.79 -3.18
N ILE A 113 7.30 -2.02 -2.70
CA ILE A 113 7.43 -1.15 -1.51
C ILE A 113 7.31 -1.99 -0.23
N ILE A 114 6.27 -2.84 -0.18
CA ILE A 114 6.26 -4.17 0.44
C ILE A 114 7.61 -4.68 0.96
N THR A 115 8.37 -5.14 -0.02
CA THR A 115 9.66 -5.81 0.12
C THR A 115 10.72 -4.89 0.72
N MET A 116 10.76 -3.60 0.33
CA MET A 116 11.71 -2.63 0.90
C MET A 116 11.44 -2.37 2.39
N ILE A 117 10.17 -2.23 2.77
CA ILE A 117 9.76 -2.04 4.17
C ILE A 117 10.13 -3.29 4.98
N ASN A 118 9.76 -4.48 4.51
CA ASN A 118 10.09 -5.75 5.17
C ASN A 118 11.61 -5.94 5.34
N HIS A 119 12.40 -5.61 4.33
CA HIS A 119 13.85 -5.65 4.42
C HIS A 119 14.39 -4.67 5.49
N ALA A 120 13.90 -3.44 5.51
CA ALA A 120 14.34 -2.42 6.47
C ALA A 120 13.99 -2.76 7.93
N MET A 121 12.91 -3.52 8.16
CA MET A 121 12.51 -4.01 9.49
C MET A 121 13.13 -5.37 9.87
N GLY A 122 13.84 -6.02 8.94
CA GLY A 122 14.33 -7.39 9.15
C GLY A 122 13.22 -8.46 9.14
N ALA A 123 12.05 -8.16 8.58
CA ALA A 123 10.89 -9.06 8.54
C ALA A 123 11.14 -10.31 7.70
N SER A 124 10.53 -11.43 8.07
CA SER A 124 10.58 -12.66 7.30
C SER A 124 9.89 -12.50 5.94
N GLY A 125 10.43 -13.19 4.94
CA GLY A 125 9.93 -13.22 3.57
C GLY A 125 10.29 -14.54 2.88
N VAL A 126 9.98 -14.64 1.60
CA VAL A 126 10.25 -15.80 0.75
C VAL A 126 11.35 -15.46 -0.23
N VAL A 127 12.27 -16.40 -0.43
CA VAL A 127 13.31 -16.29 -1.45
C VAL A 127 12.70 -16.53 -2.82
N SER A 128 12.79 -15.51 -3.69
CA SER A 128 12.38 -15.61 -5.09
C SER A 128 13.59 -15.94 -5.97
N GLN A 129 13.65 -17.18 -6.47
CA GLN A 129 14.70 -17.62 -7.39
C GLN A 129 14.62 -16.86 -8.72
N GLN A 130 13.41 -16.53 -9.13
CA GLN A 130 13.13 -15.72 -10.31
C GLN A 130 13.74 -14.33 -10.18
N CYS A 131 13.54 -13.69 -9.03
CA CYS A 131 14.14 -12.41 -8.71
C CYS A 131 15.67 -12.47 -8.73
N LYS A 132 16.27 -13.48 -8.06
CA LYS A 132 17.72 -13.67 -8.06
C LYS A 132 18.29 -13.87 -9.47
N ALA A 133 17.60 -14.64 -10.31
CA ALA A 133 17.99 -14.83 -11.71
C ALA A 133 17.94 -13.50 -12.49
N VAL A 134 16.90 -12.68 -12.30
CA VAL A 134 16.80 -11.38 -12.97
C VAL A 134 17.90 -10.42 -12.53
N VAL A 135 18.13 -10.30 -11.22
CA VAL A 135 19.17 -9.41 -10.68
C VAL A 135 20.56 -9.83 -11.17
N SER A 136 20.86 -11.14 -11.16
CA SER A 136 22.17 -11.66 -11.58
C SER A 136 22.42 -11.59 -13.09
N GLN A 137 21.41 -11.86 -13.92
CA GLN A 137 21.58 -11.94 -15.38
C GLN A 137 21.35 -10.59 -16.08
N TYR A 138 20.42 -9.78 -15.57
CA TYR A 138 19.97 -8.56 -16.25
C TYR A 138 20.19 -7.29 -15.43
N GLY A 139 20.66 -7.39 -14.19
CA GLY A 139 20.76 -6.22 -13.29
C GLY A 139 21.62 -5.09 -13.84
N GLU A 140 22.79 -5.39 -14.39
CA GLU A 140 23.64 -4.36 -15.02
C GLU A 140 22.96 -3.70 -16.23
N VAL A 141 22.28 -4.50 -17.06
CA VAL A 141 21.54 -3.99 -18.21
C VAL A 141 20.39 -3.09 -17.76
N ILE A 142 19.66 -3.47 -16.71
CA ILE A 142 18.58 -2.66 -16.13
C ILE A 142 19.13 -1.33 -15.63
N ILE A 143 20.24 -1.34 -14.87
CA ILE A 143 20.86 -0.12 -14.35
C ILE A 143 21.33 0.79 -15.51
N ASN A 144 21.97 0.23 -16.53
CA ASN A 144 22.42 1.00 -17.70
C ASN A 144 21.25 1.63 -18.47
N LEU A 145 20.12 0.91 -18.62
CA LEU A 145 18.92 1.45 -19.25
C LEU A 145 18.30 2.57 -18.39
N LEU A 146 18.26 2.41 -17.07
CA LEU A 146 17.80 3.46 -16.14
C LEU A 146 18.67 4.71 -16.22
N LEU A 147 20.00 4.55 -16.26
CA LEU A 147 20.94 5.66 -16.43
C LEU A 147 20.83 6.33 -17.80
N SER A 148 20.41 5.59 -18.83
CA SER A 148 20.10 6.11 -20.17
C SER A 148 18.71 6.75 -20.27
N GLU A 149 18.08 7.05 -19.14
CA GLU A 149 16.76 7.68 -19.02
C GLU A 149 15.62 6.91 -19.72
N VAL A 150 15.78 5.59 -19.87
CA VAL A 150 14.69 4.74 -20.36
C VAL A 150 13.58 4.71 -19.32
N ARG A 151 12.33 4.89 -19.79
CA ARG A 151 11.16 4.83 -18.92
C ARG A 151 11.08 3.47 -18.21
N PRO A 152 10.99 3.42 -16.87
CA PRO A 152 11.03 2.18 -16.09
C PRO A 152 10.06 1.11 -16.56
N ASN A 153 8.83 1.49 -16.90
CA ASN A 153 7.78 0.57 -17.36
C ASN A 153 8.08 -0.09 -18.73
N LYS A 154 9.09 0.37 -19.47
CA LYS A 154 9.49 -0.19 -20.77
C LYS A 154 10.70 -1.10 -20.68
N ILE A 155 11.49 -1.02 -19.61
CA ILE A 155 12.78 -1.72 -19.50
C ILE A 155 12.59 -3.23 -19.64
N CYS A 156 11.67 -3.83 -18.89
CA CYS A 156 11.47 -5.28 -18.91
C CYS A 156 10.93 -5.81 -20.25
N SER A 157 10.18 -4.97 -20.99
CA SER A 157 9.77 -5.30 -22.36
C SER A 157 10.93 -5.19 -23.36
N GLN A 158 11.83 -4.21 -23.19
CA GLN A 158 13.01 -4.05 -24.05
C GLN A 158 14.03 -5.18 -23.86
N ILE A 159 14.17 -5.68 -22.63
CA ILE A 159 15.03 -6.83 -22.30
C ILE A 159 14.37 -8.15 -22.78
N GLY A 160 13.07 -8.14 -23.11
CA GLY A 160 12.33 -9.30 -23.59
C GLY A 160 11.79 -10.21 -22.49
N LEU A 161 11.80 -9.77 -21.22
CA LEU A 161 11.23 -10.50 -20.10
C LEU A 161 9.72 -10.31 -19.97
N CYS A 162 9.16 -9.23 -20.51
CA CYS A 162 7.72 -8.94 -20.53
C CYS A 162 7.19 -8.86 -21.97
N ALA A 163 6.03 -9.46 -22.20
CA ALA A 163 5.36 -9.42 -23.51
C ALA A 163 4.71 -8.06 -23.84
N PHE A 164 4.40 -7.25 -22.82
CA PHE A 164 3.68 -5.98 -22.96
C PHE A 164 4.46 -4.84 -22.30
N ASP A 165 4.31 -3.61 -22.81
CA ASP A 165 5.02 -2.40 -22.35
C ASP A 165 4.21 -1.53 -21.36
N GLY A 166 3.15 -2.10 -20.78
CA GLY A 166 2.26 -1.44 -19.82
C GLY A 166 1.34 -0.34 -20.39
N THR A 167 1.30 -0.13 -21.72
CA THR A 167 0.48 0.95 -22.33
C THR A 167 -0.94 0.55 -22.71
N ARG A 168 -1.29 -0.73 -22.65
CA ARG A 168 -2.64 -1.24 -22.94
C ARG A 168 -3.25 -1.84 -21.67
N GLY A 169 -4.37 -1.29 -21.23
CA GLY A 169 -5.13 -1.84 -20.10
C GLY A 169 -5.47 -3.30 -20.36
N ILE A 170 -4.99 -4.18 -19.51
CA ILE A 170 -5.35 -5.60 -19.57
C ILE A 170 -6.82 -5.69 -19.18
N SER A 171 -7.69 -5.79 -20.19
CA SER A 171 -8.98 -6.41 -19.97
C SER A 171 -8.69 -7.85 -19.59
N MET A 172 -8.73 -8.17 -18.30
CA MET A 172 -8.96 -9.54 -17.86
C MET A 172 -10.37 -9.94 -18.31
N GLY A 173 -10.54 -10.16 -19.60
CA GLY A 173 -11.61 -10.99 -20.10
C GLY A 173 -11.37 -12.37 -19.52
N ILE A 174 -12.28 -12.83 -18.66
CA ILE A 174 -12.42 -14.24 -18.30
C ILE A 174 -12.26 -15.03 -19.60
N GLN A 175 -11.14 -15.75 -19.73
CA GLN A 175 -10.87 -16.54 -20.90
C GLN A 175 -11.90 -17.67 -20.90
N ARG A 176 -12.90 -17.57 -21.78
CA ARG A 176 -13.87 -18.64 -22.02
C ARG A 176 -13.09 -19.93 -22.25
N VAL A 177 -13.38 -20.92 -21.42
CA VAL A 177 -12.79 -22.25 -21.44
C VAL A 177 -13.26 -23.01 -22.68
N VAL A 178 -12.83 -22.64 -23.88
CA VAL A 178 -12.97 -23.48 -25.08
C VAL A 178 -11.85 -23.19 -26.08
N ASN A 179 -10.67 -23.76 -25.82
CA ASN A 179 -9.96 -24.64 -26.76
C ASN A 179 -8.56 -24.97 -26.21
N LYS A 180 -8.36 -26.26 -25.93
CA LYS A 180 -7.05 -26.87 -25.66
C LYS A 180 -6.19 -26.74 -26.92
N GLY A 181 -5.05 -26.06 -26.78
CA GLY A 181 -3.88 -26.18 -27.65
C GLY A 181 -2.64 -26.03 -26.76
N ASN A 182 -1.69 -26.95 -26.91
CA ASN A 182 -0.48 -27.12 -26.09
C ASN A 182 0.45 -25.88 -26.12
N ASP A 183 0.32 -24.95 -25.18
CA ASP A 183 1.39 -24.01 -24.76
C ASP A 183 0.99 -23.29 -23.45
N LYS A 184 0.99 -24.01 -22.32
CA LYS A 184 0.61 -23.43 -21.01
C LYS A 184 1.75 -23.31 -19.98
N SER A 185 2.93 -23.87 -20.25
CA SER A 185 4.06 -23.83 -19.29
C SER A 185 4.96 -22.60 -19.48
N SER A 186 5.12 -22.12 -20.71
CA SER A 186 5.97 -20.97 -21.06
C SER A 186 5.39 -19.63 -20.59
N GLY A 187 4.06 -19.49 -20.58
CA GLY A 187 3.38 -18.26 -20.16
C GLY A 187 3.48 -17.94 -18.66
N ILE A 188 3.39 -18.96 -17.79
CA ILE A 188 3.41 -18.75 -16.33
C ILE A 188 4.82 -18.42 -15.84
N LEU A 189 5.85 -19.08 -16.38
CA LEU A 189 7.24 -18.79 -16.05
C LEU A 189 7.66 -17.41 -16.58
N GLY A 190 7.21 -17.04 -17.79
CA GLY A 190 7.43 -15.72 -18.36
C GLY A 190 6.78 -14.60 -17.54
N ASP A 191 5.57 -14.82 -17.02
CA ASP A 191 4.87 -13.84 -16.18
C ASP A 191 5.58 -13.61 -14.83
N ALA A 192 6.11 -14.68 -14.22
CA ALA A 192 6.90 -14.59 -13.00
C ALA A 192 8.25 -13.88 -13.21
N MET A 193 8.94 -14.13 -14.34
CA MET A 193 10.15 -13.40 -14.74
C MET A 193 9.87 -11.93 -14.99
N CYS A 194 8.75 -11.62 -15.66
CA CYS A 194 8.32 -10.25 -15.94
C CYS A 194 8.08 -9.48 -14.62
N SER A 195 7.30 -10.06 -13.71
CA SER A 195 7.01 -9.47 -12.40
C SER A 195 8.28 -9.24 -11.58
N ALA A 196 9.20 -10.21 -11.59
CA ALA A 196 10.51 -10.08 -10.95
C ALA A 196 11.36 -8.95 -11.55
N CYS A 197 11.32 -8.77 -12.87
CA CYS A 197 11.98 -7.65 -13.54
C CYS A 197 11.37 -6.30 -13.17
N GLU A 198 10.05 -6.18 -13.16
CA GLU A 198 9.39 -4.93 -12.80
C GLU A 198 9.73 -4.51 -11.36
N MET A 199 9.76 -5.47 -10.42
CA MET A 199 10.24 -5.24 -9.05
C MET A 199 11.70 -4.79 -9.02
N ALA A 200 12.60 -5.50 -9.73
CA ALA A 200 14.02 -5.15 -9.78
C ALA A 200 14.26 -3.74 -10.36
N VAL A 201 13.57 -3.38 -11.44
CA VAL A 201 13.62 -2.03 -12.03
C VAL A 201 13.23 -0.96 -10.99
N VAL A 202 12.16 -1.21 -10.23
CA VAL A 202 11.69 -0.29 -9.19
C VAL A 202 12.75 -0.10 -8.09
N TRP A 203 13.31 -1.19 -7.57
CA TRP A 203 14.32 -1.13 -6.51
C TRP A 203 15.63 -0.48 -6.99
N MET A 204 16.09 -0.83 -8.19
CA MET A 204 17.30 -0.24 -8.77
C MET A 204 17.13 1.25 -9.01
N ARG A 205 15.97 1.68 -9.53
CA ARG A 205 15.64 3.11 -9.67
C ARG A 205 15.63 3.83 -8.32
N SER A 206 15.04 3.22 -7.29
CA SER A 206 15.02 3.78 -5.93
C SER A 206 16.44 4.03 -5.40
N GLN A 207 17.34 3.08 -5.57
CA GLN A 207 18.73 3.22 -5.13
C GLN A 207 19.55 4.21 -5.97
N LEU A 208 19.27 4.32 -7.27
CA LEU A 208 19.88 5.34 -8.14
C LEU A 208 19.54 6.76 -7.69
N GLN A 209 18.30 7.00 -7.22
CA GLN A 209 17.91 8.28 -6.64
C GLN A 209 18.66 8.61 -5.34
N GLN A 210 19.26 7.61 -4.69
CA GLN A 210 20.09 7.77 -3.50
C GLN A 210 21.60 7.85 -3.82
N ASN A 211 21.98 8.05 -5.09
CA ASN A 211 23.37 8.17 -5.55
C ASN A 211 24.27 6.99 -5.11
N GLN A 212 23.73 5.76 -5.07
CA GLN A 212 24.51 4.55 -4.74
C GLN A 212 25.34 4.05 -5.92
N THR A 213 26.39 3.26 -5.63
CA THR A 213 27.21 2.59 -6.65
C THR A 213 26.47 1.40 -7.27
N GLN A 214 26.80 1.04 -8.51
CA GLN A 214 26.20 -0.10 -9.22
C GLN A 214 26.26 -1.40 -8.41
N ASP A 215 27.41 -1.74 -7.83
CA ASP A 215 27.56 -2.97 -7.03
C ASP A 215 26.64 -2.98 -5.80
N ARG A 216 26.49 -1.84 -5.12
CA ARG A 216 25.58 -1.72 -3.97
C ARG A 216 24.13 -1.83 -4.39
N ILE A 217 23.78 -1.29 -5.56
CA ILE A 217 22.42 -1.38 -6.11
C ILE A 217 22.07 -2.85 -6.41
N LEU A 218 22.98 -3.59 -7.03
CA LEU A 218 22.81 -5.01 -7.35
C LEU A 218 22.72 -5.86 -6.08
N ASP A 219 23.61 -5.63 -5.11
CA ASP A 219 23.59 -6.34 -3.83
C ASP A 219 22.30 -6.08 -3.07
N TYR A 220 21.86 -4.81 -2.99
CA TYR A 220 20.61 -4.45 -2.36
C TYR A 220 19.40 -5.12 -3.03
N ALA A 221 19.31 -5.07 -4.37
CA ALA A 221 18.23 -5.75 -5.09
C ALA A 221 18.25 -7.28 -4.86
N ASN A 222 19.44 -7.89 -4.76
CA ASN A 222 19.57 -9.31 -4.44
C ASN A 222 19.13 -9.64 -3.01
N GLN A 223 19.42 -8.78 -2.03
CA GLN A 223 18.93 -8.93 -0.66
C GLN A 223 17.40 -8.81 -0.59
N LEU A 224 16.79 -7.92 -1.38
CA LEU A 224 15.33 -7.81 -1.49
C LEU A 224 14.68 -9.07 -2.07
N CYS A 225 15.35 -9.77 -3.00
CA CYS A 225 14.89 -11.06 -3.51
C CYS A 225 14.74 -12.14 -2.42
N GLU A 226 15.34 -11.96 -1.24
CA GLU A 226 15.22 -12.88 -0.10
C GLU A 226 14.07 -12.51 0.86
N ARG A 227 13.47 -11.33 0.66
CA ARG A 227 12.49 -10.72 1.58
C ARG A 227 11.14 -10.46 0.91
N VAL A 228 10.89 -11.10 -0.24
CA VAL A 228 9.62 -10.94 -0.97
C VAL A 228 8.46 -11.39 -0.06
N PRO A 229 7.38 -10.59 0.09
CA PRO A 229 6.24 -10.93 0.93
C PRO A 229 5.66 -12.32 0.60
N ASN A 230 5.36 -13.11 1.64
CA ASN A 230 4.69 -14.39 1.47
C ASN A 230 3.19 -14.17 1.26
N PRO A 231 2.58 -14.54 0.13
CA PRO A 231 1.15 -14.34 -0.08
C PRO A 231 0.26 -15.17 0.86
N MET A 232 0.81 -16.23 1.47
CA MET A 232 0.08 -17.12 2.39
C MET A 232 0.53 -16.96 3.85
N GLY A 233 1.47 -16.07 4.13
CA GLY A 233 2.13 -15.96 5.43
C GLY A 233 2.16 -14.54 5.96
N GLN A 234 2.34 -14.43 7.27
CA GLN A 234 2.58 -13.15 7.94
C GLN A 234 4.07 -12.82 7.88
N SER A 235 4.39 -11.54 7.69
CA SER A 235 5.77 -11.05 7.76
C SER A 235 6.17 -10.84 9.23
N ALA A 236 6.67 -11.91 9.85
CA ALA A 236 7.11 -11.90 11.24
C ALA A 236 8.42 -11.10 11.40
N VAL A 237 8.54 -10.35 12.49
CA VAL A 237 9.73 -9.57 12.86
C VAL A 237 10.21 -9.95 14.25
N ASP A 238 11.47 -9.64 14.57
CA ASP A 238 11.97 -9.78 15.93
C ASP A 238 11.41 -8.68 16.83
N CYS A 239 10.63 -9.07 17.84
CA CYS A 239 10.05 -8.15 18.83
C CYS A 239 11.11 -7.33 19.58
N GLY A 240 12.33 -7.86 19.77
CA GLY A 240 13.42 -7.13 20.43
C GLY A 240 13.97 -5.96 19.61
N SER A 241 13.75 -5.98 18.30
CA SER A 241 14.28 -4.99 17.36
C SER A 241 13.31 -3.84 17.04
N VAL A 242 12.06 -3.88 17.51
CA VAL A 242 10.99 -2.93 17.14
C VAL A 242 11.42 -1.47 17.30
N LEU A 243 11.99 -1.10 18.45
CA LEU A 243 12.42 0.28 18.73
C LEU A 243 13.56 0.78 17.81
N SER A 244 14.25 -0.12 17.13
CA SER A 244 15.34 0.20 16.20
C SER A 244 14.90 0.28 14.73
N MET A 245 13.65 -0.09 14.45
CA MET A 245 13.11 -0.05 13.09
C MET A 245 12.89 1.40 12.63
N PRO A 246 12.92 1.66 11.32
CA PRO A 246 12.72 3.00 10.80
C PRO A 246 11.26 3.41 10.87
N LYS A 247 10.99 4.69 11.15
CA LYS A 247 9.65 5.25 10.91
C LYS A 247 9.25 5.10 9.44
N ILE A 248 7.96 4.91 9.18
CA ILE A 248 7.42 4.89 7.83
C ILE A 248 6.50 6.08 7.65
N ALA A 249 6.71 6.89 6.61
CA ALA A 249 5.88 8.07 6.36
C ALA A 249 5.16 8.00 5.01
N PHE A 250 3.94 8.54 4.99
CA PHE A 250 3.14 8.70 3.77
C PHE A 250 2.98 10.18 3.46
N SER A 251 3.33 10.60 2.23
CA SER A 251 3.11 11.96 1.79
C SER A 251 1.65 12.14 1.34
N ILE A 252 0.86 12.94 2.06
CA ILE A 252 -0.56 13.20 1.75
C ILE A 252 -0.82 14.70 1.82
N GLY A 253 -1.30 15.28 0.72
CA GLY A 253 -1.64 16.71 0.67
C GLY A 253 -0.46 17.65 0.93
N GLY A 254 0.77 17.24 0.61
CA GLY A 254 1.99 18.01 0.85
C GLY A 254 2.52 17.95 2.29
N LYS A 255 1.93 17.09 3.14
CA LYS A 255 2.40 16.81 4.51
C LYS A 255 2.81 15.34 4.64
N GLU A 256 3.81 15.07 5.46
CA GLU A 256 4.21 13.71 5.82
C GLU A 256 3.45 13.22 7.05
N PHE A 257 2.89 12.02 6.94
CA PHE A 257 2.18 11.30 7.99
C PHE A 257 3.04 10.13 8.42
N GLU A 258 3.83 10.33 9.47
CA GLU A 258 4.75 9.34 10.04
C GLU A 258 4.02 8.30 10.90
N LEU A 259 4.49 7.06 10.84
CA LEU A 259 4.16 6.00 11.78
C LEU A 259 5.44 5.53 12.45
N ALA A 260 5.42 5.49 13.78
CA ALA A 260 6.48 4.91 14.59
C ALA A 260 6.45 3.38 14.57
N PRO A 261 7.56 2.69 14.86
CA PRO A 261 7.61 1.23 14.85
C PRO A 261 6.54 0.53 15.68
N GLU A 262 6.19 1.09 16.83
CA GLU A 262 5.21 0.53 17.73
C GLU A 262 3.78 0.65 17.18
N GLU A 263 3.55 1.56 16.24
CA GLU A 263 2.24 1.82 15.65
C GLU A 263 1.94 0.86 14.50
N TYR A 264 2.95 0.50 13.70
CA TYR A 264 2.81 -0.38 12.54
C TYR A 264 3.22 -1.84 12.78
N ILE A 265 3.86 -2.18 13.92
CA ILE A 265 4.11 -3.57 14.32
C ILE A 265 3.00 -4.07 15.21
N LEU A 266 2.40 -5.21 14.84
CA LEU A 266 1.35 -5.88 15.61
C LEU A 266 1.96 -6.96 16.49
N LYS A 267 1.73 -6.86 17.81
CA LYS A 267 2.14 -7.88 18.78
C LYS A 267 0.97 -8.82 19.07
N VAL A 268 1.10 -10.09 18.68
CA VAL A 268 0.10 -11.13 18.90
C VAL A 268 0.58 -12.08 20.00
N GLY A 269 -0.24 -12.27 21.03
CA GLY A 269 0.10 -13.06 22.22
C GLY A 269 0.74 -12.24 23.34
N GLN A 270 1.03 -12.89 24.46
CA GLN A 270 1.54 -12.25 25.68
C GLN A 270 2.85 -12.88 26.15
N GLY A 271 3.64 -12.10 26.89
CA GLY A 271 4.90 -12.53 27.49
C GLY A 271 5.99 -12.88 26.47
N SER A 272 6.84 -13.86 26.80
CA SER A 272 7.98 -14.29 25.98
C SER A 272 7.59 -15.07 24.72
N ALA A 273 6.34 -15.50 24.59
CA ALA A 273 5.81 -16.18 23.42
C ALA A 273 5.12 -15.23 22.42
N ALA A 274 5.12 -13.92 22.70
CA ALA A 274 4.52 -12.94 21.82
C ALA A 274 5.22 -12.92 20.45
N GLN A 275 4.44 -12.91 19.39
CA GLN A 275 4.91 -12.81 18.02
C GLN A 275 4.69 -11.38 17.53
N CYS A 276 5.71 -10.80 16.90
CA CYS A 276 5.59 -9.48 16.28
C CYS A 276 5.45 -9.66 14.77
N ILE A 277 4.43 -9.03 14.20
CA ILE A 277 4.05 -9.16 12.80
C ILE A 277 4.02 -7.77 12.19
N SER A 278 4.55 -7.63 10.98
CA SER A 278 4.44 -6.41 10.21
C SER A 278 2.98 -6.09 9.91
N GLY A 279 2.58 -4.86 10.19
CA GLY A 279 1.27 -4.32 9.84
C GLY A 279 1.09 -4.07 8.33
N PHE A 280 2.10 -4.36 7.53
CA PHE A 280 2.11 -4.17 6.08
C PHE A 280 1.80 -5.49 5.35
N THR A 281 0.97 -5.41 4.32
CA THR A 281 0.65 -6.53 3.43
C THR A 281 0.78 -6.14 1.97
N ALA A 282 1.21 -7.09 1.14
CA ALA A 282 1.38 -6.89 -0.29
C ALA A 282 0.04 -6.98 -1.01
N LEU A 283 -0.26 -5.99 -1.84
CA LEU A 283 -1.43 -5.95 -2.72
C LEU A 283 -1.07 -5.20 -4.00
N ASP A 284 -0.96 -5.93 -5.10
CA ASP A 284 -0.70 -5.35 -6.42
C ASP A 284 -2.01 -5.12 -7.18
N MET A 285 -2.41 -3.86 -7.30
CA MET A 285 -3.56 -3.45 -8.11
C MET A 285 -3.08 -3.03 -9.51
N PRO A 286 -3.52 -3.68 -10.61
CA PRO A 286 -3.12 -3.30 -11.95
C PRO A 286 -3.69 -1.92 -12.38
N PRO A 287 -3.04 -1.26 -13.36
CA PRO A 287 -3.61 -0.09 -14.03
C PRO A 287 -4.99 -0.38 -14.64
N PRO A 288 -5.91 0.59 -14.69
CA PRO A 288 -5.74 2.02 -14.35
C PRO A 288 -6.03 2.35 -12.87
N ARG A 289 -6.29 1.36 -12.01
CA ARG A 289 -6.67 1.61 -10.60
C ARG A 289 -5.48 1.74 -9.66
N GLY A 290 -4.37 1.06 -9.95
CA GLY A 290 -3.15 1.15 -9.17
C GLY A 290 -2.02 1.92 -9.87
N PRO A 291 -0.88 2.12 -9.19
CA PRO A 291 -0.55 1.60 -7.86
C PRO A 291 -1.43 2.23 -6.75
N LEU A 292 -1.92 1.38 -5.85
CA LEU A 292 -2.95 1.71 -4.85
C LEU A 292 -2.47 1.29 -3.46
N TRP A 293 -2.74 2.13 -2.46
CA TRP A 293 -2.61 1.82 -1.05
C TRP A 293 -3.97 1.71 -0.37
N ILE A 294 -4.07 0.83 0.62
CA ILE A 294 -5.19 0.78 1.56
C ILE A 294 -4.64 1.18 2.92
N LEU A 295 -5.10 2.31 3.43
CA LEU A 295 -4.75 2.85 4.74
C LEU A 295 -5.84 2.46 5.73
N GLY A 296 -5.58 1.38 6.47
CA GLY A 296 -6.50 0.78 7.43
C GLY A 296 -6.37 1.32 8.85
N ASP A 297 -6.84 0.52 9.82
CA ASP A 297 -6.88 0.84 11.26
C ASP A 297 -5.51 1.28 11.83
N ILE A 298 -4.39 0.72 11.35
CA ILE A 298 -3.05 1.15 11.77
C ILE A 298 -2.84 2.65 11.50
N PHE A 299 -3.20 3.12 10.31
CA PHE A 299 -3.07 4.53 9.95
C PHE A 299 -4.18 5.36 10.59
N MET A 300 -5.43 4.91 10.48
CA MET A 300 -6.61 5.63 10.97
C MET A 300 -6.69 5.72 12.50
N GLY A 301 -6.03 4.81 13.22
CA GLY A 301 -5.89 4.90 14.68
C GLY A 301 -4.85 5.91 15.12
N ARG A 302 -3.77 6.10 14.35
CA ARG A 302 -2.82 7.19 14.61
C ARG A 302 -3.37 8.55 14.17
N TYR A 303 -4.16 8.55 13.11
CA TYR A 303 -4.68 9.74 12.47
C TYR A 303 -6.21 9.74 12.42
N HIS A 304 -6.84 10.57 13.24
CA HIS A 304 -8.26 10.84 13.18
C HIS A 304 -8.66 11.19 11.74
N THR A 305 -9.66 10.46 11.23
CA THR A 305 -10.03 10.51 9.81
C THR A 305 -11.43 11.05 9.64
N VAL A 306 -11.58 12.05 8.78
CA VAL A 306 -12.87 12.66 8.41
C VAL A 306 -13.18 12.35 6.96
N PHE A 307 -14.39 11.87 6.70
CA PHE A 307 -14.94 11.65 5.38
C PHE A 307 -16.00 12.70 5.09
N ASP A 308 -15.68 13.66 4.23
CA ASP A 308 -16.55 14.80 3.90
C ASP A 308 -17.21 14.53 2.54
N SER A 309 -18.43 13.99 2.58
CA SER A 309 -19.20 13.64 1.38
C SER A 309 -19.77 14.88 0.68
N GLY A 310 -20.01 15.96 1.42
CA GLY A 310 -20.50 17.22 0.86
C GLY A 310 -19.47 17.90 -0.03
N LYS A 311 -18.19 17.85 0.36
CA LYS A 311 -17.07 18.43 -0.41
C LYS A 311 -16.22 17.40 -1.15
N LEU A 312 -16.57 16.11 -1.05
CA LEU A 312 -15.87 14.98 -1.66
C LEU A 312 -14.36 15.00 -1.37
N ARG A 313 -14.01 14.95 -0.08
CA ARG A 313 -12.63 14.98 0.39
C ARG A 313 -12.48 14.13 1.66
N VAL A 314 -11.25 13.69 1.91
CA VAL A 314 -10.86 12.99 3.15
C VAL A 314 -9.87 13.87 3.91
N GLY A 315 -9.99 13.93 5.23
CA GLY A 315 -9.16 14.75 6.10
C GLY A 315 -8.49 13.94 7.20
N PHE A 316 -7.20 14.20 7.44
CA PHE A 316 -6.41 13.52 8.47
C PHE A 316 -5.79 14.50 9.46
N ALA A 317 -5.98 14.26 10.76
CA ALA A 317 -5.34 14.98 11.85
C ALA A 317 -4.73 13.97 12.83
N GLU A 318 -3.77 14.40 13.65
CA GLU A 318 -3.24 13.57 14.73
C GLU A 318 -4.37 13.22 15.71
N ALA A 319 -4.54 11.93 16.03
CA ALA A 319 -5.49 11.50 17.05
C ALA A 319 -5.07 12.00 18.44
N ALA A 320 -6.05 12.30 19.29
CA ALA A 320 -5.81 12.80 20.65
C ALA A 320 -5.30 11.71 21.60
#